data_AF-A0A183UU04-F1
#
_entry.id   AF-A0A183UU04-F1
#
_cell.length_a   1.000
_cell.length_b   1.000
_cell.length_c   1.000
_cell.angle_alpha   90.00
_cell.angle_beta   90.00
_cell.angle_gamma   90.00
#
_symmetry.space_group_name_H-M   'P 1'
#
loop_
_entity.id
_entity.type
_entity.pdbx_description
1 polymer ?
#
loop_
_entity_poly.entity_id
_entity_poly.type
_entity_poly.pdbx_seq_one_letter_code
_entity_poly.pdbx_strand_id
1 'polypeptide(L)'
;MELALQSMDLIPTTTRDIVLKDKEMDIVAITLMLLISIPGIAFNAWSISIALESVKAKCVYGIIWIGFSIPNIVMLMFSCGWSVSAILTDLSGIRWLGNISAHLANTSFYSSVYVHFLGTLNRLVAICFPLKYGQMFRMQTTMITVGIIWLYCFSLGTPYHIEGCSYTFRRETLGWQFDESFCGWFESLFIDFVFLFALHGIMVSIDGYIAVKMRATSKVPKQQRHKQEVRFFIQSCSSNVLFILCETCFTILRRFVHGNGVDFLLGTMMWQMQHALDGMKPTFIAVLFYLMQFVDRGSAAQIKAPVKVNITGRFTCQKSPAYAVLVNLVEEVEYTLNNTLRKGRLRVSYYFLSDRDGNYTVEGIRFSPFGRLFLNTSHHCIPNDLREYGKNCLTRTTIKVHNDPSMVHFEMDPIELDDIDYQGEVVCTEWPFEKPLEVQEAIRNFTRKRKEL
;
A
#
# COMPACT_ATOMS: atom_id res chain seq x y z
N MET A 1 -24.46 50.33 2.69
CA MET A 1 -25.25 49.35 1.93
C MET A 1 -26.47 50.01 1.30
N GLU A 2 -27.27 50.78 2.04
CA GLU A 2 -28.41 51.56 1.50
C GLU A 2 -28.01 52.63 0.46
N LEU A 3 -26.89 53.33 0.65
CA LEU A 3 -26.37 54.30 -0.32
C LEU A 3 -25.89 53.68 -1.65
N ALA A 4 -25.56 52.39 -1.66
CA ALA A 4 -25.19 51.66 -2.88
C ALA A 4 -26.41 51.05 -3.60
N LEU A 5 -27.51 50.86 -2.88
CA LEU A 5 -28.80 50.43 -3.44
C LEU A 5 -29.54 51.60 -4.09
N GLN A 6 -29.47 52.81 -3.51
CA GLN A 6 -30.10 54.01 -4.09
C GLN A 6 -29.49 54.47 -5.42
N SER A 7 -28.22 54.18 -5.69
CA SER A 7 -27.58 54.51 -6.98
C SER A 7 -27.89 53.50 -8.09
N MET A 8 -28.42 52.31 -7.75
CA MET A 8 -28.82 51.30 -8.72
C MET A 8 -30.20 51.59 -9.37
N ASP A 9 -31.02 52.46 -8.77
CA ASP A 9 -32.36 52.88 -9.25
C ASP A 9 -32.37 53.84 -10.45
N LEU A 10 -31.20 54.37 -10.84
CA LEU A 10 -31.04 55.25 -12.01
C LEU A 10 -30.50 54.54 -13.25
N ILE A 11 -30.23 53.23 -13.16
CA ILE A 11 -29.60 52.44 -14.21
C ILE A 11 -30.68 51.72 -15.03
N PRO A 12 -30.65 51.78 -16.38
CA PRO A 12 -31.59 51.03 -17.24
C PRO A 12 -31.67 49.56 -16.82
N THR A 13 -32.87 48.97 -16.81
CA THR A 13 -33.11 47.58 -16.35
C THR A 13 -32.14 46.57 -16.97
N THR A 14 -31.84 46.69 -18.27
CA THR A 14 -30.86 45.86 -18.97
C THR A 14 -29.45 45.94 -18.36
N THR A 15 -29.00 47.13 -17.99
CA THR A 15 -27.67 47.34 -17.39
C THR A 15 -27.63 46.87 -15.93
N ARG A 16 -28.75 47.00 -15.20
CA ARG A 16 -28.89 46.43 -13.85
C ARG A 16 -28.81 44.90 -13.87
N ASP A 17 -29.50 44.25 -14.80
CA ASP A 17 -29.52 42.79 -14.93
C ASP A 17 -28.13 42.23 -15.28
N ILE A 18 -27.37 42.95 -16.12
CA ILE A 18 -25.97 42.60 -16.43
C ILE A 18 -25.09 42.71 -15.17
N VAL A 19 -25.17 43.82 -14.43
CA VAL A 19 -24.36 44.04 -13.22
C VAL A 19 -24.68 43.02 -12.11
N LEU A 20 -25.96 42.62 -11.97
CA LEU A 20 -26.36 41.59 -11.02
C LEU A 20 -25.79 40.22 -11.42
N LYS A 21 -25.86 39.87 -12.70
CA LYS A 21 -25.34 38.61 -13.24
C LYS A 21 -23.82 38.50 -13.09
N ASP A 22 -23.09 39.60 -13.26
CA ASP A 22 -21.63 39.63 -13.04
C ASP A 22 -21.29 39.42 -11.56
N LYS A 23 -22.04 40.04 -10.64
CA LYS A 23 -21.86 39.82 -9.20
C LYS A 23 -22.16 38.39 -8.75
N GLU A 24 -23.18 37.75 -9.32
CA GLU A 24 -23.47 36.34 -9.04
C GLU A 24 -22.32 35.43 -9.49
N MET A 25 -21.75 35.69 -10.68
CA MET A 25 -20.60 34.94 -11.19
C MET A 25 -19.33 35.15 -10.35
N ASP A 26 -19.06 36.37 -9.88
CA ASP A 26 -17.96 36.67 -8.95
C ASP A 26 -18.08 35.81 -7.67
N ILE A 27 -19.28 35.74 -7.08
CA ILE A 27 -19.55 34.95 -5.86
C ILE A 27 -19.36 33.45 -6.11
N VAL A 28 -19.88 32.94 -7.22
CA VAL A 28 -19.72 31.53 -7.61
C VAL A 28 -18.24 31.20 -7.80
N ALA A 29 -17.50 32.04 -8.52
CA ALA A 29 -16.08 31.83 -8.76
C ALA A 29 -15.27 31.85 -7.46
N ILE A 30 -15.47 32.84 -6.59
CA ILE A 30 -14.80 32.90 -5.27
C ILE A 30 -15.08 31.63 -4.48
N THR A 31 -16.35 31.23 -4.40
CA THR A 31 -16.76 30.04 -3.64
C THR A 31 -16.07 28.78 -4.18
N LEU A 32 -16.08 28.57 -5.50
CA LEU A 32 -15.43 27.41 -6.11
C LEU A 32 -13.91 27.43 -5.96
N MET A 33 -13.27 28.60 -6.13
CA MET A 33 -11.82 28.73 -5.94
C MET A 33 -11.41 28.35 -4.52
N LEU A 34 -12.16 28.80 -3.50
CA LEU A 34 -11.90 28.46 -2.10
C LEU A 34 -12.17 26.99 -1.80
N LEU A 35 -13.29 26.45 -2.30
CA LEU A 35 -13.67 25.04 -2.11
C LEU A 35 -12.68 24.05 -2.73
N ILE A 36 -11.96 24.45 -3.79
CA ILE A 36 -10.94 23.61 -4.42
C ILE A 36 -9.57 23.84 -3.77
N SER A 37 -9.19 25.11 -3.59
CA SER A 37 -7.84 25.47 -3.17
C SER A 37 -7.55 25.08 -1.72
N ILE A 38 -8.48 25.32 -0.79
CA ILE A 38 -8.25 25.03 0.64
C ILE A 38 -8.07 23.52 0.89
N PRO A 39 -8.97 22.63 0.43
CA PRO A 39 -8.74 21.19 0.53
C PRO A 39 -7.51 20.73 -0.26
N GLY A 40 -7.26 21.30 -1.44
CA GLY A 40 -6.09 21.00 -2.25
C GLY A 40 -4.77 21.27 -1.50
N ILE A 41 -4.68 22.39 -0.78
CA ILE A 41 -3.52 22.72 0.07
C ILE A 41 -3.36 21.68 1.17
N ALA A 42 -4.46 21.32 1.85
CA ALA A 42 -4.43 20.31 2.91
C ALA A 42 -3.97 18.94 2.39
N PHE A 43 -4.48 18.49 1.24
CA PHE A 43 -4.07 17.22 0.63
C PHE A 43 -2.61 17.22 0.18
N ASN A 44 -2.12 18.30 -0.43
CA ASN A 44 -0.70 18.38 -0.81
C ASN A 44 0.21 18.47 0.43
N ALA A 45 -0.21 19.16 1.50
CA ALA A 45 0.54 19.18 2.76
C ALA A 45 0.62 17.79 3.40
N TRP A 46 -0.48 17.03 3.41
CA TRP A 46 -0.47 15.64 3.87
C TRP A 46 0.37 14.74 2.97
N SER A 47 0.30 14.92 1.64
CA SER A 47 1.17 14.22 0.68
C SER A 47 2.65 14.41 1.03
N ILE A 48 3.07 15.63 1.38
CA ILE A 48 4.43 15.92 1.84
C ILE A 48 4.77 15.15 3.12
N SER A 49 3.88 15.13 4.11
CA SER A 49 4.11 14.37 5.36
C SER A 49 4.36 12.87 5.09
N ILE A 50 3.61 12.26 4.17
CA ILE A 50 3.80 10.86 3.76
C ILE A 50 5.11 10.70 2.98
N ALA A 51 5.42 11.64 2.10
CA ALA A 51 6.63 11.64 1.30
C ALA A 51 7.89 11.76 2.18
N LEU A 52 7.84 12.52 3.27
CA LEU A 52 8.94 12.62 4.24
C LEU A 52 9.27 11.27 4.89
N GLU A 53 8.26 10.46 5.23
CA GLU A 53 8.50 9.09 5.70
C GLU A 53 9.17 8.22 4.63
N SER A 54 8.80 8.40 3.36
CA SER A 54 9.45 7.72 2.24
C SER A 54 10.91 8.16 2.08
N VAL A 55 11.21 9.45 2.29
CA VAL A 55 12.58 9.98 2.28
C VAL A 55 13.40 9.41 3.44
N LYS A 56 12.85 9.31 4.65
CA LYS A 56 13.49 8.64 5.80
C LYS A 56 13.81 7.18 5.49
N ALA A 57 12.92 6.50 4.76
CA ALA A 57 13.14 5.14 4.24
C ALA A 57 14.11 5.07 3.02
N LYS A 58 14.80 6.17 2.69
CA LYS A 58 15.74 6.28 1.56
C LYS A 58 15.11 5.99 0.19
N CYS A 59 13.82 6.27 0.04
CA CYS A 59 13.11 6.16 -1.23
C CYS A 59 13.21 7.47 -2.02
N VAL A 60 13.85 7.41 -3.18
CA VAL A 60 14.02 8.56 -4.10
C VAL A 60 12.68 9.16 -4.53
N TYR A 61 11.66 8.30 -4.68
CA TYR A 61 10.33 8.72 -5.08
C TYR A 61 9.68 9.72 -4.10
N GLY A 62 10.05 9.65 -2.81
CA GLY A 62 9.61 10.62 -1.81
C GLY A 62 10.11 12.04 -2.09
N ILE A 63 11.32 12.20 -2.62
CA ILE A 63 11.85 13.52 -3.02
C ILE A 63 11.03 14.08 -4.18
N ILE A 64 10.72 13.24 -5.18
CA ILE A 64 9.94 13.64 -6.35
C ILE A 64 8.52 14.07 -5.92
N TRP A 65 7.92 13.36 -4.98
CA TRP A 65 6.61 13.73 -4.39
C TRP A 65 6.61 15.08 -3.71
N ILE A 66 7.61 15.35 -2.87
CA ILE A 66 7.77 16.67 -2.26
C ILE A 66 7.99 17.73 -3.36
N GLY A 67 8.77 17.38 -4.37
CA GLY A 67 9.13 18.23 -5.50
C GLY A 67 7.94 18.79 -6.30
N PHE A 68 6.85 18.03 -6.47
CA PHE A 68 5.64 18.54 -7.11
C PHE A 68 4.58 19.03 -6.11
N SER A 69 4.54 18.50 -4.88
CA SER A 69 3.53 18.89 -3.88
C SER A 69 3.74 20.31 -3.36
N ILE A 70 5.00 20.75 -3.20
CA ILE A 70 5.31 22.13 -2.76
C ILE A 70 4.83 23.16 -3.80
N PRO A 71 5.21 23.07 -5.10
CA PRO A 71 4.67 23.96 -6.13
C PRO A 71 3.14 23.94 -6.20
N ASN A 72 2.50 22.77 -6.07
CA ASN A 72 1.03 22.70 -6.06
C ASN A 72 0.41 23.54 -4.91
N ILE A 73 0.99 23.50 -3.71
CA ILE A 73 0.54 24.34 -2.58
C ILE A 73 0.71 25.82 -2.93
N VAL A 74 1.85 26.21 -3.49
CA VAL A 74 2.11 27.61 -3.87
C VAL A 74 1.09 28.11 -4.89
N MET A 75 0.82 27.33 -5.95
CA MET A 75 -0.20 27.66 -6.95
C MET A 75 -1.59 27.83 -6.30
N LEU A 76 -2.01 26.88 -5.46
CA LEU A 76 -3.31 26.93 -4.78
C LEU A 76 -3.40 28.12 -3.80
N MET A 77 -2.31 28.52 -3.15
CA MET A 77 -2.26 29.72 -2.31
C MET A 77 -2.47 31.00 -3.14
N PHE A 78 -1.90 31.11 -4.33
CA PHE A 78 -2.17 32.26 -5.22
C PHE A 78 -3.59 32.24 -5.79
N SER A 79 -4.17 31.06 -5.93
CA SER A 79 -5.57 30.90 -6.33
C SER A 79 -6.53 31.40 -5.25
N CYS A 80 -6.44 30.92 -4.01
CA CYS A 80 -7.32 31.38 -2.92
C CYS A 80 -6.94 32.74 -2.32
N GLY A 81 -5.69 33.18 -2.50
CA GLY A 81 -5.18 34.45 -1.98
C GLY A 81 -5.35 35.56 -3.02
N TRP A 82 -4.48 35.59 -4.03
CA TRP A 82 -4.43 36.66 -5.02
C TRP A 82 -5.70 36.73 -5.88
N SER A 83 -6.10 35.62 -6.51
CA SER A 83 -7.23 35.65 -7.47
C SER A 83 -8.53 36.05 -6.78
N VAL A 84 -8.80 35.51 -5.58
CA VAL A 84 -9.96 35.89 -4.76
C VAL A 84 -9.88 37.37 -4.33
N SER A 85 -8.71 37.85 -3.89
CA SER A 85 -8.55 39.26 -3.51
C SER A 85 -8.76 40.19 -4.71
N ALA A 86 -8.25 39.83 -5.88
CA ALA A 86 -8.43 40.60 -7.11
C ALA A 86 -9.91 40.74 -7.50
N ILE A 87 -10.74 39.73 -7.24
CA ILE A 87 -12.20 39.82 -7.45
C ILE A 87 -12.86 40.70 -6.38
N LEU A 88 -12.53 40.48 -5.09
CA LEU A 88 -13.19 41.18 -3.97
C LEU A 88 -12.88 42.67 -3.89
N THR A 89 -11.66 43.06 -4.24
CA THR A 89 -11.13 44.42 -4.01
C THR A 89 -10.74 45.14 -5.30
N ASP A 90 -11.00 44.53 -6.46
CA ASP A 90 -10.71 45.08 -7.79
C ASP A 90 -9.21 45.41 -7.99
N LEU A 91 -8.32 44.68 -7.31
CA LEU A 91 -6.86 44.86 -7.42
C LEU A 91 -6.27 44.35 -8.74
N SER A 92 -7.11 43.81 -9.65
CA SER A 92 -6.70 43.32 -10.97
C SER A 92 -5.96 44.38 -11.80
N GLY A 93 -6.23 45.67 -11.57
CA GLY A 93 -5.53 46.79 -12.22
C GLY A 93 -4.11 47.07 -11.70
N ILE A 94 -3.68 46.49 -10.57
CA ILE A 94 -2.35 46.72 -10.00
C ILE A 94 -1.31 45.83 -10.67
N ARG A 95 -0.75 46.32 -11.77
CA ARG A 95 0.14 45.56 -12.67
C ARG A 95 1.34 44.89 -11.99
N TRP A 96 2.10 45.59 -11.16
CA TRP A 96 3.31 45.01 -10.54
C TRP A 96 2.98 43.83 -9.61
N LEU A 97 1.88 43.92 -8.86
CA LEU A 97 1.46 42.88 -7.93
C LEU A 97 0.85 41.69 -8.67
N GLY A 98 0.10 41.96 -9.74
CA GLY A 98 -0.38 40.94 -10.68
C GLY A 98 0.74 40.19 -11.40
N ASN A 99 1.84 40.87 -11.72
CA ASN A 99 2.99 40.23 -12.39
C ASN A 99 3.78 39.33 -11.43
N ILE A 100 3.93 39.74 -10.16
CA ILE A 100 4.55 38.89 -9.13
C ILE A 100 3.70 37.64 -8.89
N SER A 101 2.38 37.80 -8.75
CA SER A 101 1.50 36.66 -8.50
C SER A 101 1.48 35.69 -9.69
N ALA A 102 1.43 36.20 -10.91
CA ALA A 102 1.55 35.40 -12.13
C ALA A 102 2.89 34.66 -12.22
N HIS A 103 4.00 35.36 -11.97
CA HIS A 103 5.32 34.76 -11.99
C HIS A 103 5.40 33.58 -11.04
N LEU A 104 4.94 33.73 -9.80
CA LEU A 104 5.03 32.68 -8.79
C LEU A 104 4.04 31.54 -9.05
N ALA A 105 2.81 31.86 -9.48
CA ALA A 105 1.81 30.86 -9.83
C ALA A 105 2.27 30.00 -11.03
N ASN A 106 2.80 30.63 -12.08
CA ASN A 106 3.22 29.90 -13.28
C ASN A 106 4.56 29.18 -13.12
N THR A 107 5.51 29.78 -12.37
CA THR A 107 6.72 29.07 -11.92
C THR A 107 6.35 27.78 -11.19
N SER A 108 5.31 27.83 -10.36
CA SER A 108 4.83 26.67 -9.61
C SER A 108 4.21 25.61 -10.52
N PHE A 109 3.45 26.05 -11.53
CA PHE A 109 2.90 25.16 -12.55
C PHE A 109 4.00 24.45 -13.34
N TYR A 110 4.95 25.19 -13.92
CA TYR A 110 6.07 24.60 -14.66
C TYR A 110 6.90 23.66 -13.78
N SER A 111 7.19 24.06 -12.54
CA SER A 111 7.90 23.22 -11.58
C SER A 111 7.19 21.88 -11.36
N SER A 112 5.87 21.89 -11.21
CA SER A 112 5.06 20.67 -11.06
C SER A 112 5.19 19.77 -12.30
N VAL A 113 5.05 20.32 -13.50
CA VAL A 113 5.16 19.58 -14.77
C VAL A 113 6.54 18.95 -14.95
N TYR A 114 7.62 19.72 -14.74
CA TYR A 114 8.98 19.20 -14.89
C TYR A 114 9.35 18.14 -13.85
N VAL A 115 8.84 18.26 -12.61
CA VAL A 115 9.03 17.22 -11.60
C VAL A 115 8.22 15.96 -11.91
N HIS A 116 7.03 16.07 -12.51
CA HIS A 116 6.30 14.91 -13.05
C HIS A 116 7.07 14.21 -14.19
N PHE A 117 7.73 14.99 -15.06
CA PHE A 117 8.62 14.43 -16.07
C PHE A 117 9.80 13.68 -15.44
N LEU A 118 10.43 14.25 -14.41
CA LEU A 118 11.47 13.57 -13.63
C LEU A 118 10.96 12.26 -13.01
N GLY A 119 9.72 12.26 -12.48
CA GLY A 119 9.05 11.06 -11.98
C GLY A 119 8.85 9.99 -13.05
N THR A 120 8.50 10.40 -14.27
CA THR A 120 8.34 9.51 -15.43
C THR A 120 9.68 8.89 -15.84
N LEU A 121 10.76 9.67 -15.88
CA LEU A 121 12.11 9.16 -16.11
C LEU A 121 12.58 8.23 -14.99
N ASN A 122 12.27 8.55 -13.73
CA ASN A 122 12.59 7.68 -12.58
C ASN A 122 11.97 6.29 -12.75
N ARG A 123 10.68 6.21 -13.12
CA ARG A 123 9.98 4.94 -13.37
C ARG A 123 10.55 4.20 -14.58
N LEU A 124 10.85 4.93 -15.67
CA LEU A 124 11.48 4.35 -16.85
C LEU A 124 12.79 3.65 -16.50
N VAL A 125 13.68 4.33 -15.77
CA VAL A 125 14.97 3.75 -15.37
C VAL A 125 14.78 2.63 -14.36
N ALA A 126 13.89 2.76 -13.38
CA ALA A 126 13.64 1.72 -12.38
C ALA A 126 13.18 0.39 -13.01
N ILE A 127 12.28 0.46 -13.98
CA ILE A 127 11.66 -0.71 -14.60
C ILE A 127 12.48 -1.22 -15.79
N CYS A 128 13.05 -0.32 -16.59
CA CYS A 128 13.74 -0.71 -17.82
C CYS A 128 15.24 -0.94 -17.65
N PHE A 129 15.87 -0.28 -16.68
CA PHE A 129 17.31 -0.29 -16.46
C PHE A 129 17.66 -0.45 -14.97
N PRO A 130 17.15 -1.49 -14.28
CA PRO A 130 17.27 -1.63 -12.82
C PRO A 130 18.74 -1.65 -12.34
N LEU A 131 19.66 -2.20 -13.14
CA LEU A 131 21.10 -2.23 -12.82
C LEU A 131 21.76 -0.85 -12.84
N LYS A 132 21.20 0.12 -13.57
CA LYS A 132 21.69 1.51 -13.66
C LYS A 132 20.96 2.46 -12.73
N TYR A 133 19.84 2.03 -12.13
CA TYR A 133 19.00 2.89 -11.29
C TYR A 133 19.78 3.53 -10.13
N GLY A 134 20.57 2.75 -9.40
CA GLY A 134 21.38 3.25 -8.28
C GLY A 134 22.54 4.18 -8.67
N GLN A 135 22.86 4.29 -9.96
CA GLN A 135 23.85 5.23 -10.49
C GLN A 135 23.18 6.55 -10.91
N MET A 136 21.99 6.47 -11.52
CA MET A 136 21.26 7.64 -12.04
C MET A 136 20.40 8.35 -11.00
N PHE A 137 19.69 7.60 -10.16
CA PHE A 137 18.74 8.11 -9.18
C PHE A 137 19.21 7.81 -7.76
N ARG A 138 20.05 8.71 -7.23
CA ARG A 138 20.45 8.75 -5.82
C ARG A 138 19.70 9.87 -5.09
N MET A 139 19.56 9.76 -3.77
CA MET A 139 18.85 10.76 -2.95
C MET A 139 19.39 12.18 -3.16
N GLN A 140 20.71 12.36 -3.01
CA GLN A 140 21.36 13.67 -3.16
C GLN A 140 21.22 14.22 -4.58
N THR A 141 21.52 13.40 -5.59
CA THR A 141 21.41 13.80 -7.00
C THR A 141 19.98 14.23 -7.34
N THR A 142 18.97 13.47 -6.89
CA THR A 142 17.57 13.78 -7.17
C THR A 142 17.13 15.08 -6.48
N MET A 143 17.57 15.31 -5.23
CA MET A 143 17.30 16.56 -4.52
C MET A 143 17.90 17.78 -5.24
N ILE A 144 19.16 17.66 -5.69
CA ILE A 144 19.83 18.70 -6.48
C ILE A 144 19.09 18.92 -7.80
N THR A 145 18.69 17.85 -8.51
CA THR A 145 17.92 17.95 -9.75
C THR A 145 16.59 18.66 -9.55
N VAL A 146 15.84 18.37 -8.49
CA VAL A 146 14.59 19.09 -8.17
C VAL A 146 14.86 20.57 -7.91
N GLY A 147 15.91 20.91 -7.15
CA GLY A 147 16.31 22.30 -6.93
C GLY A 147 16.66 23.03 -8.23
N ILE A 148 17.40 22.39 -9.14
CA ILE A 148 17.74 22.94 -10.45
C ILE A 148 16.47 23.16 -11.29
N ILE A 149 15.52 22.21 -11.28
CA ILE A 149 14.24 22.35 -11.97
C ILE A 149 13.49 23.58 -11.47
N TRP A 150 13.39 23.79 -10.16
CA TRP A 150 12.71 24.95 -9.59
C TRP A 150 13.38 26.26 -9.98
N LEU A 151 14.72 26.34 -9.93
CA LEU A 151 15.46 27.53 -10.35
C LEU A 151 15.28 27.84 -11.84
N TYR A 152 15.28 26.79 -12.69
CA TYR A 152 15.02 26.93 -14.11
C TYR A 152 13.59 27.43 -14.36
N CYS A 153 12.58 26.85 -13.71
CA CYS A 153 11.18 27.28 -13.85
C CYS A 153 10.95 28.71 -13.35
N PHE A 154 11.62 29.11 -12.26
CA PHE A 154 11.60 30.48 -11.78
C PHE A 154 12.15 31.45 -12.84
N SER A 155 13.24 31.05 -13.51
CA SER A 155 13.83 31.84 -14.60
C SER A 155 12.88 31.98 -15.80
N LEU A 156 12.09 30.94 -16.11
CA LEU A 156 11.08 30.98 -17.17
C LEU A 156 9.95 31.98 -16.89
N GLY A 157 9.66 32.31 -15.63
CA GLY A 157 8.64 33.33 -15.29
C GLY A 157 9.14 34.78 -15.39
N THR A 158 10.44 35.01 -15.60
CA THR A 158 11.01 36.36 -15.66
C THR A 158 10.46 37.25 -16.79
N PRO A 159 10.11 36.73 -17.99
CA PRO A 159 9.55 37.54 -19.06
C PRO A 159 8.27 38.28 -18.67
N TYR A 160 7.47 37.80 -17.71
CA TYR A 160 6.22 38.45 -17.31
C TYR A 160 6.38 39.85 -16.71
N HIS A 161 7.60 40.23 -16.35
CA HIS A 161 7.93 41.58 -15.90
C HIS A 161 8.30 42.53 -17.05
N ILE A 162 8.44 42.01 -18.27
CA ILE A 162 8.70 42.78 -19.48
C ILE A 162 7.37 43.28 -20.05
N GLU A 163 7.36 44.52 -20.52
CA GLU A 163 6.18 45.10 -21.14
C GLU A 163 5.72 44.31 -22.37
N GLY A 164 4.43 43.98 -22.43
CA GLY A 164 3.83 43.16 -23.49
C GLY A 164 3.95 41.64 -23.27
N CYS A 165 4.74 41.19 -22.29
CA CYS A 165 4.85 39.77 -21.94
C CYS A 165 4.01 39.42 -20.70
N SER A 166 3.20 40.34 -20.19
CA SER A 166 2.53 40.19 -18.90
C SER A 166 1.57 39.01 -18.94
N TYR A 167 1.56 38.23 -17.86
CA TYR A 167 0.51 37.28 -17.55
C TYR A 167 -0.20 37.79 -16.31
N THR A 168 -1.51 38.03 -16.34
CA THR A 168 -2.24 38.60 -15.19
C THR A 168 -3.63 38.02 -15.06
N PHE A 169 -4.15 38.02 -13.84
CA PHE A 169 -5.53 37.64 -13.57
C PHE A 169 -6.47 38.79 -13.95
N ARG A 170 -7.36 38.52 -14.91
CA ARG A 170 -8.38 39.47 -15.38
C ARG A 170 -9.73 39.14 -14.74
N ARG A 171 -10.33 40.15 -14.12
CA ARG A 171 -11.61 40.01 -13.42
C ARG A 171 -12.75 39.76 -14.40
N GLU A 172 -12.69 40.36 -15.58
CA GLU A 172 -13.71 40.29 -16.63
C GLU A 172 -13.95 38.85 -17.11
N THR A 173 -12.88 38.05 -17.14
CA THR A 173 -12.97 36.62 -17.53
C THR A 173 -12.77 35.67 -16.35
N LEU A 174 -12.58 36.22 -15.14
CA LEU A 174 -12.24 35.48 -13.93
C LEU A 174 -11.07 34.50 -14.15
N GLY A 175 -10.07 34.95 -14.90
CA GLY A 175 -9.03 34.07 -15.42
C GLY A 175 -7.73 34.73 -15.77
N TRP A 176 -6.68 33.92 -15.79
CA TRP A 176 -5.33 34.36 -16.12
C TRP A 176 -5.15 34.43 -17.63
N GLN A 177 -4.54 35.53 -18.09
CA GLN A 177 -4.38 35.80 -19.51
C GLN A 177 -3.03 36.44 -19.81
N PHE A 178 -2.47 36.08 -20.97
CA PHE A 178 -1.30 36.74 -21.53
C PHE A 178 -1.71 38.03 -22.24
N ASP A 179 -0.80 39.00 -22.27
CA ASP A 179 -0.94 40.21 -23.07
C ASP A 179 -1.03 39.89 -24.59
N GLU A 180 -1.78 40.71 -25.32
CA GLU A 180 -2.00 40.54 -26.77
C GLU A 180 -0.80 40.94 -27.65
N SER A 181 0.36 41.24 -27.04
CA SER A 181 1.57 41.57 -27.80
C SER A 181 2.20 40.33 -28.41
N PHE A 182 3.17 40.53 -29.31
CA PHE A 182 3.99 39.43 -29.84
C PHE A 182 4.61 38.55 -28.74
N CYS A 183 5.05 39.16 -27.63
CA CYS A 183 5.68 38.42 -26.54
C CYS A 183 4.67 37.54 -25.79
N GLY A 184 3.53 38.09 -25.36
CA GLY A 184 2.49 37.33 -24.69
C GLY A 184 1.89 36.23 -25.58
N TRP A 185 1.75 36.50 -26.89
CA TRP A 185 1.39 35.48 -27.86
C TRP A 185 2.44 34.37 -27.98
N PHE A 186 3.74 34.71 -28.02
CA PHE A 186 4.83 33.74 -28.09
C PHE A 186 4.86 32.85 -26.85
N GLU A 187 4.76 33.44 -25.66
CA GLU A 187 4.68 32.72 -24.38
C GLU A 187 3.48 31.77 -24.36
N SER A 188 2.28 32.27 -24.69
CA SER A 188 1.06 31.46 -24.71
C SER A 188 1.11 30.30 -25.70
N LEU A 189 1.60 30.53 -26.92
CA LEU A 189 1.56 29.52 -27.97
C LEU A 189 2.73 28.54 -27.89
N PHE A 190 3.96 29.02 -27.76
CA PHE A 190 5.13 28.16 -27.89
C PHE A 190 5.53 27.53 -26.56
N ILE A 191 5.57 28.33 -25.50
CA ILE A 191 6.01 27.86 -24.18
C ILE A 191 4.87 27.11 -23.51
N ASP A 192 3.72 27.76 -23.33
CA ASP A 192 2.61 27.20 -22.57
C ASP A 192 1.91 26.07 -23.33
N PHE A 193 1.57 26.28 -24.61
CA PHE A 193 0.88 25.26 -25.39
C PHE A 193 1.80 24.24 -26.05
N VAL A 194 2.59 24.61 -27.07
CA VAL A 194 3.32 23.63 -27.91
C VAL A 194 4.33 22.82 -27.10
N PHE A 195 5.18 23.49 -26.31
CA PHE A 195 6.25 22.82 -25.59
C PHE A 195 5.72 21.91 -24.48
N LEU A 196 4.80 22.40 -23.63
CA LEU A 196 4.25 21.56 -22.56
C LEU A 196 3.39 20.44 -23.13
N PHE A 197 2.59 20.68 -24.17
CA PHE A 197 1.80 19.61 -24.79
C PHE A 197 2.70 18.51 -25.36
N ALA A 198 3.81 18.87 -26.02
CA ALA A 198 4.80 17.92 -26.49
C ALA A 198 5.44 17.13 -25.32
N LEU A 199 5.81 17.82 -24.23
CA LEU A 199 6.37 17.19 -23.04
C LEU A 199 5.39 16.19 -22.40
N HIS A 200 4.11 16.53 -22.29
CA HIS A 200 3.08 15.61 -21.81
C HIS A 200 2.88 14.42 -22.74
N GLY A 201 2.91 14.64 -24.06
CA GLY A 201 2.88 13.56 -25.05
C GLY A 201 4.03 12.57 -24.88
N ILE A 202 5.24 13.08 -24.62
CA ILE A 202 6.42 12.26 -24.30
C ILE A 202 6.20 11.48 -23.01
N MET A 203 5.69 12.13 -21.94
CA MET A 203 5.41 11.47 -20.67
C MET A 203 4.42 10.31 -20.81
N VAL A 204 3.29 10.54 -21.49
CA VAL A 204 2.28 9.51 -21.74
C VAL A 204 2.82 8.38 -22.60
N SER A 205 3.67 8.69 -23.59
CA SER A 205 4.31 7.66 -24.43
C SER A 205 5.27 6.78 -23.62
N ILE A 206 6.08 7.37 -22.74
CA ILE A 206 6.99 6.65 -21.85
C ILE A 206 6.19 5.78 -20.87
N ASP A 207 5.17 6.34 -20.21
CA ASP A 207 4.31 5.59 -19.30
C ASP A 207 3.59 4.45 -20.04
N GLY A 208 3.06 4.69 -21.25
CA GLY A 208 2.46 3.65 -22.09
C GLY A 208 3.42 2.49 -22.39
N TYR A 209 4.67 2.81 -22.75
CA TYR A 209 5.72 1.81 -22.93
C TYR A 209 6.00 1.01 -21.65
N ILE A 210 6.12 1.69 -20.51
CA ILE A 210 6.32 1.06 -19.19
C ILE A 210 5.15 0.12 -18.87
N ALA A 211 3.90 0.54 -19.12
CA ALA A 211 2.71 -0.28 -18.89
C ALA A 211 2.76 -1.61 -19.66
N VAL A 212 3.12 -1.54 -20.95
CA VAL A 212 3.27 -2.72 -21.81
C VAL A 212 4.36 -3.64 -21.28
N LYS A 213 5.54 -3.09 -20.92
CA LYS A 213 6.65 -3.86 -20.37
C LYS A 213 6.30 -4.52 -19.03
N MET A 214 5.65 -3.80 -18.12
CA MET A 214 5.19 -4.36 -16.84
C MET A 214 4.19 -5.51 -17.03
N ARG A 215 3.31 -5.43 -18.03
CA ARG A 215 2.40 -6.54 -18.37
C ARG A 215 3.17 -7.74 -18.94
N ALA A 216 4.18 -7.53 -19.78
CA ALA A 216 5.00 -8.63 -20.32
C ALA A 216 5.75 -9.39 -19.22
N THR A 217 6.31 -8.69 -18.23
CA THR A 217 7.08 -9.27 -17.12
C THR A 217 6.19 -9.91 -16.03
N SER A 218 4.87 -9.71 -16.09
CA SER A 218 3.92 -10.13 -15.05
C SER A 218 3.61 -11.64 -14.96
N LYS A 219 4.16 -12.45 -15.86
CA LYS A 219 3.91 -13.91 -15.94
C LYS A 219 4.63 -14.74 -14.86
N VAL A 220 5.43 -14.11 -14.00
CA VAL A 220 6.13 -14.76 -12.87
C VAL A 220 5.29 -14.61 -11.59
N PRO A 221 5.15 -15.64 -10.72
CA PRO A 221 4.33 -15.58 -9.50
C PRO A 221 4.72 -14.37 -8.61
N LYS A 222 3.76 -13.49 -8.32
CA LYS A 222 4.03 -12.13 -7.83
C LYS A 222 4.03 -12.00 -6.30
N GLN A 223 5.10 -11.41 -5.76
CA GLN A 223 5.17 -10.83 -4.41
C GLN A 223 4.25 -9.60 -4.24
N GLN A 224 3.83 -9.33 -3.00
CA GLN A 224 3.08 -8.13 -2.56
C GLN A 224 3.67 -6.80 -3.10
N ARG A 225 5.00 -6.74 -3.24
CA ARG A 225 5.77 -5.58 -3.74
C ARG A 225 5.41 -5.19 -5.18
N HIS A 226 5.15 -6.16 -6.06
CA HIS A 226 4.72 -5.88 -7.44
C HIS A 226 3.33 -5.22 -7.49
N LYS A 227 2.41 -5.56 -6.57
CA LYS A 227 1.08 -4.92 -6.53
C LYS A 227 1.17 -3.45 -6.11
N GLN A 228 2.14 -3.11 -5.24
CA GLN A 228 2.40 -1.73 -4.82
C GLN A 228 2.95 -0.89 -5.98
N GLU A 229 3.95 -1.40 -6.67
CA GLU A 229 4.58 -0.74 -7.82
C GLU A 229 3.59 -0.46 -8.97
N VAL A 230 2.65 -1.38 -9.24
CA VAL A 230 1.59 -1.19 -10.25
C VAL A 230 0.62 -0.06 -9.86
N ARG A 231 0.27 0.07 -8.58
CA ARG A 231 -0.67 1.12 -8.13
C ARG A 231 -0.06 2.51 -8.22
N PHE A 232 1.19 2.66 -7.80
CA PHE A 232 1.93 3.92 -7.95
C PHE A 232 2.15 4.28 -9.42
N PHE A 233 2.35 3.28 -10.29
CA PHE A 233 2.40 3.49 -11.73
C PHE A 233 1.07 3.99 -12.31
N ILE A 234 -0.06 3.36 -11.96
CA ILE A 234 -1.40 3.79 -12.39
C ILE A 234 -1.69 5.22 -11.94
N GLN A 235 -1.35 5.56 -10.69
CA GLN A 235 -1.51 6.90 -10.15
C GLN A 235 -0.85 7.96 -11.03
N SER A 236 0.41 7.75 -11.40
CA SER A 236 1.17 8.71 -12.21
C SER A 236 0.68 8.80 -13.64
N CYS A 237 0.24 7.68 -14.24
CA CYS A 237 -0.40 7.71 -15.55
C CYS A 237 -1.67 8.57 -15.51
N SER A 238 -2.50 8.41 -14.47
CA SER A 238 -3.70 9.21 -14.28
C SER A 238 -3.39 10.70 -14.10
N SER A 239 -2.28 11.07 -13.45
CA SER A 239 -1.86 12.48 -13.38
C SER A 239 -1.46 13.05 -14.73
N ASN A 240 -0.67 12.31 -15.53
CA ASN A 240 -0.23 12.78 -16.85
C ASN A 240 -1.41 12.93 -17.83
N VAL A 241 -2.38 12.02 -17.81
CA VAL A 241 -3.61 12.13 -18.62
C VAL A 241 -4.45 13.33 -18.18
N LEU A 242 -4.59 13.55 -16.87
CA LEU A 242 -5.34 14.70 -16.37
C LEU A 242 -4.68 16.03 -16.74
N PHE A 243 -3.35 16.13 -16.73
CA PHE A 243 -2.65 17.32 -17.23
C PHE A 243 -3.01 17.63 -18.68
N ILE A 244 -2.95 16.63 -19.58
CA ILE A 244 -3.32 16.82 -21.00
C ILE A 244 -4.77 17.27 -21.14
N LEU A 245 -5.70 16.67 -20.39
CA LEU A 245 -7.11 17.04 -20.43
C LEU A 245 -7.32 18.48 -19.97
N CYS A 246 -6.72 18.87 -18.84
CA CYS A 246 -6.83 20.23 -18.32
C CYS A 246 -6.21 21.26 -19.28
N GLU A 247 -5.04 20.95 -19.84
CA GLU A 247 -4.35 21.81 -20.81
C GLU A 247 -5.17 21.97 -22.09
N THR A 248 -5.77 20.88 -22.58
CA THR A 248 -6.66 20.89 -23.74
C THR A 248 -7.91 21.74 -23.48
N CYS A 249 -8.47 21.69 -22.27
CA CYS A 249 -9.55 22.57 -21.85
C CYS A 249 -9.12 24.04 -21.87
N PHE A 250 -7.98 24.34 -21.26
CA PHE A 250 -7.44 25.70 -21.09
C PHE A 250 -7.09 26.38 -22.43
N THR A 251 -6.46 25.64 -23.35
CA THR A 251 -5.88 26.20 -24.58
C THR A 251 -6.73 26.02 -25.83
N ILE A 252 -7.36 24.85 -26.01
CA ILE A 252 -8.09 24.49 -27.23
C ILE A 252 -9.58 24.73 -27.05
N LEU A 253 -10.22 24.04 -26.10
CA LEU A 253 -11.68 24.06 -25.98
C LEU A 253 -12.23 25.45 -25.65
N ARG A 254 -11.49 26.23 -24.83
CA ARG A 254 -11.78 27.63 -24.53
C ARG A 254 -11.97 28.50 -25.79
N ARG A 255 -11.30 28.18 -26.90
CA ARG A 255 -11.40 28.95 -28.16
C ARG A 255 -12.68 28.69 -28.96
N PHE A 256 -13.35 27.57 -28.68
CA PHE A 256 -14.52 27.13 -29.46
C PHE A 256 -15.83 27.22 -28.65
N VAL A 257 -15.74 27.29 -27.33
CA VAL A 257 -16.91 27.37 -26.45
C VAL A 257 -16.99 28.76 -25.85
N HIS A 258 -18.08 29.47 -26.14
CA HIS A 258 -18.34 30.80 -25.59
C HIS A 258 -19.59 30.75 -24.71
N GLY A 259 -19.56 31.50 -23.62
CA GLY A 259 -20.68 31.58 -22.68
C GLY A 259 -20.25 32.23 -21.38
N ASN A 260 -21.22 32.67 -20.59
CA ASN A 260 -20.95 33.29 -19.31
C ASN A 260 -20.23 32.29 -18.38
N GLY A 261 -19.06 32.67 -17.85
CA GLY A 261 -18.26 31.82 -16.97
C GLY A 261 -17.51 30.67 -17.64
N VAL A 262 -17.58 30.49 -18.96
CA VAL A 262 -16.87 29.39 -19.64
C VAL A 262 -15.35 29.53 -19.52
N ASP A 263 -14.82 30.76 -19.65
CA ASP A 263 -13.38 31.04 -19.48
C ASP A 263 -12.89 30.68 -18.07
N PHE A 264 -13.70 30.96 -17.05
CA PHE A 264 -13.40 30.58 -15.67
C PHE A 264 -13.39 29.06 -15.50
N LEU A 265 -14.44 28.38 -16.01
CA LEU A 265 -14.61 26.94 -15.85
C LEU A 265 -13.52 26.15 -16.58
N LEU A 266 -13.30 26.43 -17.86
CA LEU A 266 -12.30 25.71 -18.69
C LEU A 266 -10.87 26.18 -18.42
N GLY A 267 -10.71 27.40 -17.89
CA GLY A 267 -9.43 27.98 -17.55
C GLY A 267 -9.06 27.73 -16.09
N THR A 268 -9.37 28.72 -15.25
CA THR A 268 -8.95 28.79 -13.85
C THR A 268 -9.39 27.61 -13.00
N MET A 269 -10.63 27.14 -13.15
CA MET A 269 -11.17 26.04 -12.34
C MET A 269 -10.47 24.71 -12.68
N MET A 270 -10.31 24.37 -13.97
CA MET A 270 -9.59 23.16 -14.38
C MET A 270 -8.14 23.19 -13.88
N TRP A 271 -7.48 24.34 -13.99
CA TRP A 271 -6.11 24.52 -13.52
C TRP A 271 -6.00 24.29 -12.01
N GLN A 272 -6.86 24.90 -11.19
CA GLN A 272 -6.88 24.67 -9.74
C GLN A 272 -7.19 23.22 -9.38
N MET A 273 -8.17 22.62 -10.05
CA MET A 273 -8.58 21.25 -9.78
C MET A 273 -7.44 20.27 -10.05
N GLN A 274 -6.63 20.49 -11.08
CA GLN A 274 -5.46 19.66 -11.37
C GLN A 274 -4.47 19.60 -10.20
N HIS A 275 -4.08 20.77 -9.68
CA HIS A 275 -3.13 20.86 -8.56
C HIS A 275 -3.69 20.29 -7.24
N ALA A 276 -5.00 20.43 -7.01
CA ALA A 276 -5.68 19.82 -5.86
C ALA A 276 -5.71 18.28 -5.98
N LEU A 277 -6.04 17.75 -7.15
CA LEU A 277 -6.13 16.31 -7.40
C LEU A 277 -4.77 15.61 -7.30
N ASP A 278 -3.68 16.28 -7.66
CA ASP A 278 -2.34 15.73 -7.55
C ASP A 278 -1.90 15.45 -6.10
N GLY A 279 -2.40 16.22 -5.12
CA GLY A 279 -2.20 15.91 -3.70
C GLY A 279 -3.16 14.83 -3.16
N MET A 280 -4.38 14.76 -3.69
CA MET A 280 -5.42 13.82 -3.25
C MET A 280 -5.13 12.36 -3.64
N LYS A 281 -4.59 12.11 -4.84
CA LYS A 281 -4.30 10.74 -5.32
C LYS A 281 -3.26 9.99 -4.44
N PRO A 282 -2.08 10.55 -4.11
CA PRO A 282 -1.10 9.85 -3.27
C PRO A 282 -1.62 9.63 -1.85
N THR A 283 -2.34 10.61 -1.28
CA THR A 283 -2.93 10.49 0.06
C THR A 283 -3.98 9.40 0.11
N PHE A 284 -4.87 9.32 -0.87
CA PHE A 284 -5.88 8.25 -0.96
C PHE A 284 -5.25 6.85 -1.08
N ILE A 285 -4.22 6.70 -1.91
CA ILE A 285 -3.49 5.43 -2.05
C ILE A 285 -2.80 5.05 -0.74
N ALA A 286 -2.18 6.00 -0.03
CA ALA A 286 -1.56 5.75 1.26
C ALA A 286 -2.58 5.31 2.33
N VAL A 287 -3.75 5.95 2.38
CA VAL A 287 -4.85 5.56 3.29
C VAL A 287 -5.33 4.15 2.96
N LEU A 288 -5.57 3.84 1.68
CA LEU A 288 -5.92 2.49 1.28
C LEU A 288 -4.86 1.49 1.74
N PHE A 289 -3.57 1.78 1.56
CA PHE A 289 -2.49 0.91 2.03
C PHE A 289 -2.49 0.73 3.54
N TYR A 290 -2.69 1.80 4.31
CA TYR A 290 -2.78 1.71 5.76
C TYR A 290 -3.95 0.82 6.18
N LEU A 291 -5.12 0.97 5.55
CA LEU A 291 -6.30 0.13 5.78
C LEU A 291 -6.06 -1.33 5.39
N MET A 292 -5.43 -1.59 4.23
CA MET A 292 -5.05 -2.95 3.82
C MET A 292 -4.03 -3.57 4.77
N GLN A 293 -3.04 -2.81 5.24
CA GLN A 293 -2.09 -3.29 6.25
C GLN A 293 -2.75 -3.55 7.60
N PHE A 294 -3.76 -2.76 7.97
CA PHE A 294 -4.54 -2.99 9.19
C PHE A 294 -5.36 -4.29 9.09
N VAL A 295 -6.00 -4.54 7.94
CA VAL A 295 -6.69 -5.81 7.65
C VAL A 295 -5.71 -6.99 7.61
N ASP A 296 -4.55 -6.83 6.96
CA ASP A 296 -3.50 -7.86 6.91
C ASP A 296 -2.89 -8.11 8.30
N ARG A 297 -2.73 -7.10 9.17
CA ARG A 297 -2.28 -7.27 10.56
C ARG A 297 -3.29 -8.01 11.42
N GLY A 298 -4.60 -7.80 11.20
CA GLY A 298 -5.65 -8.65 11.76
C GLY A 298 -5.55 -10.11 11.29
N SER A 299 -4.88 -10.34 10.16
CA SER A 299 -4.61 -11.66 9.57
C SER A 299 -3.22 -12.22 9.93
N ALA A 300 -2.30 -11.40 10.46
CA ALA A 300 -0.87 -11.69 10.62
C ALA A 300 -0.50 -12.43 11.92
N ALA A 301 -1.48 -12.99 12.63
CA ALA A 301 -1.23 -14.04 13.62
C ALA A 301 -1.00 -15.42 12.96
N GLN A 302 -0.37 -15.46 11.78
CA GLN A 302 -0.16 -16.68 10.99
C GLN A 302 1.31 -16.85 10.67
N ILE A 303 1.91 -17.94 11.17
CA ILE A 303 3.28 -18.32 10.82
C ILE A 303 3.36 -18.62 9.31
N LYS A 304 4.37 -18.06 8.63
CA LYS A 304 4.71 -18.46 7.26
C LYS A 304 5.39 -19.83 7.26
N ALA A 305 4.70 -20.86 6.76
CA ALA A 305 5.25 -22.19 6.52
C ALA A 305 6.09 -22.24 5.22
N PRO A 306 7.13 -23.10 5.10
CA PRO A 306 7.56 -24.08 6.09
C PRO A 306 8.37 -23.46 7.24
N VAL A 307 8.10 -23.87 8.47
CA VAL A 307 8.78 -23.38 9.68
C VAL A 307 9.25 -24.55 10.55
N LYS A 308 10.40 -24.40 11.22
CA LYS A 308 10.83 -25.37 12.24
C LYS A 308 9.98 -25.21 13.49
N VAL A 309 9.52 -26.34 14.02
CA VAL A 309 8.78 -26.41 15.28
C VAL A 309 9.49 -27.35 16.24
N ASN A 310 9.45 -27.02 17.53
CA ASN A 310 10.01 -27.85 18.59
C ASN A 310 8.94 -28.11 19.65
N ILE A 311 8.75 -29.38 20.02
CA ILE A 311 7.81 -29.78 21.07
C ILE A 311 8.56 -30.52 22.17
N THR A 312 8.47 -29.99 23.38
CA THR A 312 9.05 -30.58 24.58
C THR A 312 7.97 -31.02 25.54
N GLY A 313 8.24 -32.07 26.32
CA GLY A 313 7.33 -32.53 27.35
C GLY A 313 7.88 -33.73 28.09
N ARG A 314 7.02 -34.32 28.94
CA ARG A 314 7.36 -35.49 29.76
C ARG A 314 6.26 -36.53 29.72
N PHE A 315 6.65 -37.79 29.59
CA PHE A 315 5.76 -38.94 29.74
C PHE A 315 5.91 -39.57 31.12
N THR A 316 4.79 -39.88 31.75
CA THR A 316 4.70 -40.63 32.99
C THR A 316 3.83 -41.87 32.80
N CYS A 317 4.01 -42.85 33.68
CA CYS A 317 3.23 -44.07 33.76
C CYS A 317 3.10 -44.47 35.23
N GLN A 318 1.89 -44.57 35.75
CA GLN A 318 1.61 -44.77 37.17
C GLN A 318 2.39 -43.77 38.05
N LYS A 319 2.44 -42.50 37.63
CA LYS A 319 3.18 -41.40 38.27
C LYS A 319 4.70 -41.56 38.29
N SER A 320 5.24 -42.54 37.58
CA SER A 320 6.68 -42.75 37.42
C SER A 320 7.13 -42.32 36.03
N PRO A 321 8.38 -41.87 35.84
CA PRO A 321 8.92 -41.54 34.52
C PRO A 321 8.79 -42.69 33.52
N ALA A 322 8.23 -42.43 32.33
CA ALA A 322 8.07 -43.44 31.28
C ALA A 322 9.20 -43.35 30.25
N TYR A 323 10.16 -44.27 30.34
CA TYR A 323 11.29 -44.35 29.42
C TYR A 323 10.95 -45.13 28.14
N ALA A 324 11.73 -44.90 27.08
CA ALA A 324 11.61 -45.60 25.79
C ALA A 324 10.23 -45.52 25.13
N VAL A 325 9.51 -44.40 25.34
CA VAL A 325 8.29 -44.08 24.60
C VAL A 325 8.68 -43.56 23.22
N LEU A 326 8.23 -44.24 22.17
CA LEU A 326 8.50 -43.83 20.81
C LEU A 326 7.52 -42.72 20.43
N VAL A 327 8.01 -41.55 20.01
CA VAL A 327 7.18 -40.39 19.66
C VAL A 327 7.63 -39.77 18.34
N ASN A 328 6.67 -39.29 17.55
CA ASN A 328 6.92 -38.48 16.36
C ASN A 328 5.82 -37.42 16.16
N LEU A 329 6.14 -36.37 15.41
CA LEU A 329 5.24 -35.28 15.08
C LEU A 329 4.49 -35.55 13.77
N VAL A 330 3.19 -35.26 13.78
CA VAL A 330 2.28 -35.42 12.66
C VAL A 330 1.47 -34.14 12.51
N GLU A 331 1.30 -33.69 11.27
CA GLU A 331 0.52 -32.51 10.91
C GLU A 331 -0.68 -32.91 10.05
N GLU A 332 -1.85 -32.31 10.32
CA GLU A 332 -3.00 -32.41 9.44
C GLU A 332 -2.83 -31.46 8.24
N VAL A 333 -2.78 -32.03 7.04
CA VAL A 333 -2.61 -31.32 5.78
C VAL A 333 -3.79 -31.57 4.84
N GLU A 334 -4.16 -30.55 4.08
CA GLU A 334 -5.18 -30.66 3.03
C GLU A 334 -4.51 -31.04 1.71
N TYR A 335 -5.09 -32.01 0.99
CA TYR A 335 -4.62 -32.45 -0.32
C TYR A 335 -5.80 -32.68 -1.26
N THR A 336 -5.57 -32.51 -2.56
CA THR A 336 -6.60 -32.69 -3.59
C THR A 336 -6.44 -34.07 -4.24
N LEU A 337 -7.50 -34.87 -4.22
CA LEU A 337 -7.56 -36.15 -4.93
C LEU A 337 -8.82 -36.16 -5.79
N ASN A 338 -8.68 -36.34 -7.10
CA ASN A 338 -9.79 -36.33 -8.06
C ASN A 338 -10.70 -35.09 -7.93
N ASN A 339 -10.12 -33.89 -7.85
CA ASN A 339 -10.83 -32.60 -7.62
C ASN A 339 -11.65 -32.51 -6.33
N THR A 340 -11.49 -33.45 -5.39
CA THR A 340 -12.06 -33.35 -4.05
C THR A 340 -10.98 -32.98 -3.03
N LEU A 341 -11.26 -31.97 -2.21
CA LEU A 341 -10.40 -31.58 -1.10
C LEU A 341 -10.54 -32.61 0.02
N ARG A 342 -9.43 -33.20 0.46
CA ARG A 342 -9.38 -34.19 1.55
C ARG A 342 -8.36 -33.75 2.59
N LYS A 343 -8.52 -34.26 3.81
CA LYS A 343 -7.56 -34.07 4.91
C LYS A 343 -6.79 -35.35 5.13
N GLY A 344 -5.48 -35.22 5.33
CA GLY A 344 -4.56 -36.31 5.60
C GLY A 344 -3.62 -35.96 6.74
N ARG A 345 -2.95 -36.97 7.30
CA ARG A 345 -1.95 -36.80 8.35
C ARG A 345 -0.57 -37.04 7.76
N LEU A 346 0.27 -36.01 7.74
CA LEU A 346 1.63 -36.06 7.24
C LEU A 346 2.61 -36.10 8.41
N ARG A 347 3.55 -37.04 8.41
CA ARG A 347 4.64 -37.05 9.39
C ARG A 347 5.63 -35.95 9.06
N VAL A 348 5.94 -35.12 10.04
CA VAL A 348 6.77 -33.91 9.88
C VAL A 348 8.05 -33.92 10.71
N SER A 349 8.33 -35.01 11.42
CA SER A 349 9.58 -35.23 12.16
C SER A 349 10.12 -36.65 11.98
N TYR A 350 11.34 -36.86 12.46
CA TYR A 350 11.88 -38.20 12.76
C TYR A 350 11.22 -38.78 14.02
N TYR A 351 11.46 -40.07 14.25
CA TYR A 351 11.11 -40.73 15.51
C TYR A 351 12.12 -40.36 16.60
N PHE A 352 11.62 -40.21 17.81
CA PHE A 352 12.38 -39.94 19.01
C PHE A 352 11.96 -40.92 20.12
N LEU A 353 12.87 -41.27 21.02
CA LEU A 353 12.59 -42.10 22.20
C LEU A 353 12.75 -41.25 23.45
N SER A 354 11.76 -41.29 24.35
CA SER A 354 11.88 -40.61 25.65
C SER A 354 13.09 -41.13 26.44
N ASP A 355 13.73 -40.22 27.17
CA ASP A 355 14.89 -40.55 28.01
C ASP A 355 14.48 -41.33 29.28
N ARG A 356 15.46 -41.60 30.15
CA ARG A 356 15.22 -42.33 31.42
C ARG A 356 14.30 -41.58 32.38
N ASP A 357 14.22 -40.25 32.27
CA ASP A 357 13.39 -39.38 33.08
C ASP A 357 12.02 -39.09 32.43
N GLY A 358 11.75 -39.74 31.29
CA GLY A 358 10.52 -39.63 30.51
C GLY A 358 10.45 -38.35 29.67
N ASN A 359 11.50 -37.54 29.62
CA ASN A 359 11.51 -36.31 28.86
C ASN A 359 11.68 -36.60 27.36
N TYR A 360 11.08 -35.74 26.55
CA TYR A 360 11.24 -35.78 25.10
C TYR A 360 11.36 -34.38 24.49
N THR A 361 12.03 -34.33 23.34
CA THR A 361 12.16 -33.12 22.51
C THR A 361 12.06 -33.55 21.07
N VAL A 362 10.98 -33.14 20.39
CA VAL A 362 10.69 -33.53 19.01
C VAL A 362 10.74 -32.31 18.12
N GLU A 363 11.72 -32.31 17.22
CA GLU A 363 11.88 -31.26 16.21
C GLU A 363 11.25 -31.70 14.88
N GLY A 364 10.46 -30.82 14.27
CA GLY A 364 9.81 -31.08 12.99
C GLY A 364 9.74 -29.84 12.10
N ILE A 365 9.27 -30.05 10.85
CA ILE A 365 9.03 -28.95 9.90
C ILE A 365 7.54 -28.88 9.61
N ARG A 366 6.90 -27.78 10.01
CA ARG A 366 5.50 -27.54 9.77
C ARG A 366 5.28 -26.98 8.37
N PHE A 367 4.36 -27.57 7.60
CA PHE A 367 4.07 -27.20 6.21
C PHE A 367 2.72 -26.49 6.04
N SER A 368 1.81 -26.59 7.00
CA SER A 368 0.49 -25.95 6.98
C SER A 368 0.32 -24.93 8.13
N PRO A 369 0.03 -23.65 7.82
CA PRO A 369 -0.14 -22.62 8.85
C PRO A 369 -1.38 -22.85 9.75
N PHE A 370 -2.37 -23.62 9.27
CA PHE A 370 -3.60 -23.94 10.01
C PHE A 370 -3.74 -25.43 10.33
N GLY A 371 -2.79 -26.25 9.88
CA GLY A 371 -2.78 -27.68 10.16
C GLY A 371 -2.64 -27.93 11.66
N ARG A 372 -3.45 -28.85 12.19
CA ARG A 372 -3.34 -29.28 13.59
C ARG A 372 -2.12 -30.17 13.75
N LEU A 373 -1.35 -29.95 14.82
CA LEU A 373 -0.21 -30.80 15.19
C LEU A 373 -0.63 -31.87 16.19
N PHE A 374 -0.04 -33.04 16.04
CA PHE A 374 -0.28 -34.20 16.87
C PHE A 374 1.03 -34.94 17.16
N LEU A 375 1.17 -35.41 18.39
CA LEU A 375 2.18 -36.38 18.78
C LEU A 375 1.62 -37.78 18.56
N ASN A 376 2.27 -38.56 17.71
CA ASN A 376 1.96 -39.97 17.55
C ASN A 376 2.93 -40.77 18.42
N THR A 377 2.41 -41.48 19.42
CA THR A 377 3.20 -42.20 20.41
C THR A 377 3.00 -43.71 20.32
N SER A 378 4.00 -44.47 20.75
CA SER A 378 3.91 -45.92 20.95
C SER A 378 4.62 -46.30 22.23
N HIS A 379 3.93 -46.99 23.14
CA HIS A 379 4.44 -47.30 24.48
C HIS A 379 3.90 -48.62 25.05
N HIS A 380 4.58 -49.09 26.09
CA HIS A 380 4.23 -50.30 26.85
C HIS A 380 3.52 -50.00 28.18
N CYS A 381 3.32 -48.71 28.51
CA CYS A 381 2.52 -48.30 29.66
C CYS A 381 1.04 -48.58 29.36
N ILE A 382 0.51 -49.66 29.93
CA ILE A 382 -0.84 -50.18 29.68
C ILE A 382 -1.48 -50.53 31.03
N PRO A 383 -2.74 -50.13 31.28
CA PRO A 383 -3.49 -50.51 32.46
C PRO A 383 -3.54 -52.03 32.67
N ASN A 384 -3.54 -52.48 33.92
CA ASN A 384 -3.49 -53.91 34.24
C ASN A 384 -4.65 -54.72 33.63
N ASP A 385 -5.83 -54.11 33.50
CA ASP A 385 -7.02 -54.78 32.97
C ASP A 385 -6.92 -55.08 31.47
N LEU A 386 -6.18 -54.24 30.72
CA LEU A 386 -5.95 -54.37 29.29
C LEU A 386 -4.68 -55.17 28.96
N ARG A 387 -3.88 -55.51 29.98
CA ARG A 387 -2.60 -56.18 29.79
C ARG A 387 -2.75 -57.70 29.85
N GLU A 388 -2.19 -58.38 28.85
CA GLU A 388 -2.02 -59.83 28.88
C GLU A 388 -0.69 -60.22 29.53
N TYR A 389 -0.77 -60.94 30.65
CA TYR A 389 0.42 -61.36 31.39
C TYR A 389 1.26 -62.36 30.58
N GLY A 390 2.57 -62.14 30.52
CA GLY A 390 3.50 -62.98 29.76
C GLY A 390 3.59 -62.67 28.27
N LYS A 391 2.91 -61.63 27.78
CA LYS A 391 3.00 -61.12 26.41
C LYS A 391 3.59 -59.71 26.35
N ASN A 392 4.13 -59.36 25.19
CA ASN A 392 4.55 -58.00 24.86
C ASN A 392 3.37 -57.21 24.33
N CYS A 393 2.75 -56.44 25.22
CA CYS A 393 1.65 -55.54 24.90
C CYS A 393 2.16 -54.14 24.60
N LEU A 394 1.74 -53.56 23.48
CA LEU A 394 2.01 -52.18 23.09
C LEU A 394 0.70 -51.50 22.68
N THR A 395 0.63 -50.19 22.86
CA THR A 395 -0.46 -49.36 22.35
C THR A 395 0.09 -48.21 21.53
N ARG A 396 -0.73 -47.70 20.61
CA ARG A 396 -0.42 -46.50 19.80
C ARG A 396 -1.52 -45.48 20.01
N THR A 397 -1.15 -44.27 20.37
CA THR A 397 -2.11 -43.16 20.51
C THR A 397 -1.65 -41.92 19.77
N THR A 398 -2.60 -41.06 19.43
CA THR A 398 -2.34 -39.76 18.81
C THR A 398 -2.83 -38.67 19.75
N ILE A 399 -1.89 -37.94 20.31
CA ILE A 399 -2.14 -36.88 21.29
C ILE A 399 -2.13 -35.54 20.57
N LYS A 400 -3.18 -34.74 20.77
CA LYS A 400 -3.27 -33.41 20.17
C LYS A 400 -2.39 -32.43 20.95
N VAL A 401 -1.56 -31.68 20.22
CA VAL A 401 -0.75 -30.60 20.82
C VAL A 401 -1.68 -29.42 21.10
N HIS A 402 -1.71 -28.93 22.36
CA HIS A 402 -2.58 -27.83 22.76
C HIS A 402 -1.91 -26.47 22.51
N ASN A 403 -2.76 -25.51 22.12
CA ASN A 403 -2.53 -24.07 21.97
C ASN A 403 -1.58 -23.52 20.88
N ASP A 404 -2.13 -22.46 20.27
CA ASP A 404 -1.65 -21.50 19.29
C ASP A 404 -0.95 -22.01 18.01
N PRO A 405 -1.64 -22.01 16.85
CA PRO A 405 -1.04 -22.23 15.54
C PRO A 405 0.09 -21.27 15.20
N SER A 406 0.27 -20.17 15.94
CA SER A 406 1.31 -19.16 15.76
C SER A 406 2.58 -19.37 16.60
N MET A 407 2.64 -20.41 17.45
CA MET A 407 3.84 -20.78 18.19
C MET A 407 4.76 -21.72 17.41
N VAL A 408 6.06 -21.58 17.64
CA VAL A 408 7.13 -22.44 17.09
C VAL A 408 7.76 -23.35 18.14
N HIS A 409 7.54 -23.05 19.42
CA HIS A 409 7.97 -23.86 20.56
C HIS A 409 6.73 -24.21 21.37
N PHE A 410 6.52 -25.49 21.63
CA PHE A 410 5.38 -26.00 22.38
C PHE A 410 5.90 -26.77 23.59
N GLU A 411 5.46 -26.37 24.77
CA GLU A 411 5.74 -27.10 26.00
C GLU A 411 4.46 -27.81 26.42
N MET A 412 4.49 -29.15 26.41
CA MET A 412 3.35 -29.99 26.78
C MET A 412 3.35 -30.23 28.27
N ASP A 413 2.17 -30.16 28.89
CA ASP A 413 1.95 -30.65 30.25
C ASP A 413 2.35 -32.14 30.35
N PRO A 414 2.76 -32.63 31.53
CA PRO A 414 3.07 -34.04 31.74
C PRO A 414 1.93 -34.97 31.30
N ILE A 415 2.25 -35.95 30.46
CA ILE A 415 1.28 -36.90 29.89
C ILE A 415 1.36 -38.21 30.65
N GLU A 416 0.31 -38.54 31.40
CA GLU A 416 0.17 -39.81 32.13
C GLU A 416 -0.35 -40.90 31.20
N LEU A 417 0.55 -41.75 30.70
CA LEU A 417 0.26 -42.68 29.61
C LEU A 417 -0.72 -43.78 29.98
N ASP A 418 -0.88 -44.16 31.25
CA ASP A 418 -1.86 -45.15 31.70
C ASP A 418 -3.28 -44.59 31.86
N ASP A 419 -3.49 -43.29 31.62
CA ASP A 419 -4.84 -42.72 31.51
C ASP A 419 -5.56 -43.26 30.26
N ILE A 420 -6.86 -43.53 30.38
CA ILE A 420 -7.68 -44.13 29.33
C ILE A 420 -7.72 -43.24 28.08
N ASP A 421 -7.64 -41.92 28.24
CA ASP A 421 -7.63 -40.95 27.14
C ASP A 421 -6.38 -41.05 26.26
N TYR A 422 -5.31 -41.68 26.77
CA TYR A 422 -4.06 -41.91 26.05
C TYR A 422 -3.85 -43.39 25.70
N GLN A 423 -4.85 -44.24 25.87
CA GLN A 423 -4.82 -45.64 25.43
C GLN A 423 -5.52 -45.78 24.06
N GLY A 424 -4.79 -46.30 23.07
CA GLY A 424 -5.35 -46.76 21.81
C GLY A 424 -5.64 -48.26 21.80
N GLU A 425 -5.68 -48.85 20.61
CA GLU A 425 -5.78 -50.30 20.46
C GLU A 425 -4.53 -50.99 21.04
N VAL A 426 -4.73 -51.86 22.03
CA VAL A 426 -3.67 -52.64 22.67
C VAL A 426 -3.42 -53.90 21.86
N VAL A 427 -2.18 -54.06 21.40
CA VAL A 427 -1.73 -55.24 20.65
C VAL A 427 -0.74 -56.01 21.52
N CYS A 428 -1.11 -57.23 21.92
CA CYS A 428 -0.26 -58.14 22.68
C CYS A 428 0.29 -59.25 21.78
N THR A 429 1.63 -59.35 21.74
CA THR A 429 2.34 -60.37 20.96
C THR A 429 3.08 -61.33 21.89
N GLU A 430 3.28 -62.58 21.45
CA GLU A 430 4.10 -63.50 22.22
C GLU A 430 5.53 -62.98 22.34
N TRP A 431 6.15 -63.27 23.49
CA TRP A 431 7.57 -62.98 23.68
C TRP A 431 8.37 -63.78 22.65
N PRO A 432 9.21 -63.14 21.82
CA PRO A 432 9.84 -63.81 20.68
C PRO A 432 10.98 -64.76 21.07
N PHE A 433 11.38 -64.77 22.35
CA PHE A 433 12.45 -65.64 22.86
C PHE A 433 11.88 -66.72 23.78
N GLU A 434 12.67 -67.77 24.02
CA GLU A 434 12.31 -68.79 25.01
C GLU A 434 12.32 -68.18 26.42
N LYS A 435 11.22 -68.35 27.16
CA LYS A 435 11.06 -67.82 28.52
C LYS A 435 11.79 -68.76 29.50
N PRO A 436 12.54 -68.26 30.50
CA PRO A 436 13.06 -69.10 31.57
C PRO A 436 11.96 -69.90 32.27
N LEU A 437 12.29 -71.09 32.76
CA LEU A 437 11.34 -72.00 33.42
C LEU A 437 10.62 -71.31 34.59
N GLU A 438 11.31 -70.51 35.39
CA GLU A 438 10.73 -69.79 36.52
C GLU A 438 9.65 -68.80 36.06
N VAL A 439 9.86 -68.15 34.92
CA VAL A 439 8.91 -67.20 34.32
C VAL A 439 7.70 -67.94 33.76
N GLN A 440 7.91 -69.10 33.13
CA GLN A 440 6.80 -69.93 32.63
C GLN A 440 5.90 -70.43 33.77
N GLU A 441 6.48 -70.87 34.89
CA GLU A 441 5.74 -71.29 36.08
C GLU A 441 4.97 -70.13 36.73
N ALA A 442 5.60 -68.95 36.83
CA ALA A 442 4.94 -67.75 37.34
C ALA A 442 3.72 -67.35 36.50
N ILE A 443 3.84 -67.39 35.16
CA ILE A 443 2.72 -67.14 34.23
C ILE A 443 1.59 -68.15 34.47
N ARG A 444 1.89 -69.46 34.53
CA ARG A 444 0.87 -70.50 34.79
C ARG A 444 0.13 -70.28 36.11
N ASN A 445 0.86 -69.96 37.18
CA ASN A 445 0.28 -69.69 38.50
C ASN A 445 -0.62 -68.45 38.49
N PHE A 446 -0.20 -67.39 37.79
CA PHE A 446 -0.98 -66.15 37.65
C PHE A 446 -2.27 -66.39 36.84
N THR A 447 -2.18 -67.11 35.72
CA THR A 447 -3.35 -67.46 34.89
C THR A 447 -4.33 -68.34 35.65
N ARG A 448 -3.85 -69.26 36.51
CA ARG A 448 -4.71 -70.10 37.36
C ARG A 448 -5.50 -69.26 38.37
N LYS A 449 -4.82 -68.37 39.11
CA LYS A 449 -5.46 -67.46 40.07
C LYS A 449 -6.52 -66.55 39.42
N ARG A 450 -6.30 -66.07 38.20
CA ARG A 450 -7.27 -65.21 37.48
C ARG A 450 -8.51 -65.97 36.98
N LYS A 451 -8.47 -67.31 36.88
CA LYS A 451 -9.65 -68.13 36.55
C LYS A 451 -10.47 -68.52 37.78
N GLU A 452 -9.92 -68.36 38.98
CA GLU A 452 -10.56 -68.65 40.26
C GLU A 452 -11.26 -67.41 40.86
N LEU A 453 -10.99 -66.22 40.31
CA LEU A 453 -11.66 -64.93 40.54
C LEU A 453 -12.64 -64.65 39.39
#